data_AF-A0A8H3YU49-F1
#
_entry.id   AF-A0A8H3YU49-F1
#
_cell.length_a   1.000
_cell.length_b   1.000
_cell.length_c   1.000
_cell.angle_alpha   90.00
_cell.angle_beta   90.00
_cell.angle_gamma   90.00
#
_symmetry.space_group_name_H-M   'P 1'
#
loop_
_entity.id
_entity.type
_entity.pdbx_description
1 polymer ?
#
loop_
_entity_poly.entity_id
_entity_poly.type
_entity_poly.pdbx_seq_one_letter_code
_entity_poly.pdbx_strand_id
1 'polypeptide(L)'
;MPPTESTLLTHFLLPPAPLPTSLPPEKFTTLFPTPLHTSPSLKTLYQDLHSQQTTAITLVRKNIAAETERGAIQRRELRRERRRRRDGSSSITTGIISSTTTTTTTTPNESGREGERQPHTPQTLPAALTTAHKALSSEIAALEAETRQVLREMRTAVGELSDLRYGRFAKTPGSDRELREEVVGVIGKVREGAEGVGTRGM
;
A
#
# COMPACT_ATOMS: atom_id res chain seq x y z
N MET A 1 -17.76 -16.23 18.88
CA MET A 1 -17.59 -14.81 18.52
C MET A 1 -17.19 -14.73 17.05
N PRO A 2 -17.60 -13.70 16.30
CA PRO A 2 -17.13 -13.53 14.92
C PRO A 2 -15.61 -13.32 14.90
N PRO A 3 -14.91 -13.77 13.85
CA PRO A 3 -13.46 -13.64 13.75
C PRO A 3 -13.04 -12.16 13.78
N THR A 4 -11.99 -11.86 14.54
CA THR A 4 -11.40 -10.52 14.59
C THR A 4 -10.63 -10.26 13.31
N GLU A 5 -10.58 -9.00 12.86
CA GLU A 5 -9.81 -8.59 11.67
C GLU A 5 -8.35 -9.09 11.68
N SER A 6 -7.68 -9.02 12.84
CA SER A 6 -6.34 -9.59 13.02
C SER A 6 -6.29 -11.08 12.69
N THR A 7 -7.23 -11.87 13.21
CA THR A 7 -7.29 -13.32 12.94
C THR A 7 -7.55 -13.60 11.46
N LEU A 8 -8.35 -12.76 10.80
CA LEU A 8 -8.66 -12.88 9.39
C LEU A 8 -7.42 -12.58 8.53
N LEU A 9 -6.80 -11.42 8.73
CA LEU A 9 -5.60 -11.01 7.98
C LEU A 9 -4.43 -11.98 8.19
N THR A 10 -4.22 -12.45 9.42
CA THR A 10 -3.20 -13.46 9.71
C THR A 10 -3.49 -14.78 9.00
N HIS A 11 -4.73 -15.25 9.01
CA HIS A 11 -5.08 -16.53 8.40
C HIS A 11 -5.04 -16.49 6.86
N PHE A 12 -5.30 -15.33 6.24
CA PHE A 12 -5.26 -15.20 4.78
C PHE A 12 -3.86 -14.93 4.21
N LEU A 13 -2.98 -14.27 4.97
CA LEU A 13 -1.71 -13.76 4.42
C LEU A 13 -0.46 -14.55 4.86
N LEU A 14 -0.54 -15.35 5.92
CA LEU A 14 0.61 -16.02 6.53
C LEU A 14 0.69 -17.56 6.38
N PRO A 15 -0.37 -18.30 6.01
CA PRO A 15 -0.23 -19.74 5.74
C PRO A 15 -0.06 -20.07 4.24
N PRO A 16 0.87 -20.97 3.83
CA PRO A 16 2.03 -21.49 4.55
C PRO A 16 3.27 -20.62 4.22
N ALA A 17 3.46 -19.54 4.96
CA ALA A 17 4.54 -18.59 4.67
C ALA A 17 5.96 -19.07 5.03
N PRO A 18 6.23 -19.95 6.02
CA PRO A 18 7.60 -20.33 6.33
C PRO A 18 8.20 -21.25 5.26
N LEU A 19 9.42 -20.92 4.78
CA LEU A 19 10.16 -21.66 3.75
C LEU A 19 10.20 -23.18 3.96
N PRO A 20 10.50 -23.69 5.17
CA PRO A 20 10.61 -25.13 5.37
C PRO A 20 9.29 -25.87 5.11
N THR A 21 8.17 -25.16 5.19
CA THR A 21 6.81 -25.70 4.97
C THR A 21 6.46 -25.72 3.49
N SER A 22 6.80 -24.68 2.73
CA SER A 22 6.53 -24.59 1.30
C SER A 22 7.58 -25.31 0.45
N LEU A 23 8.85 -25.21 0.85
CA LEU A 23 10.00 -25.77 0.17
C LEU A 23 11.01 -26.32 1.19
N PRO A 24 10.85 -27.58 1.63
CA PRO A 24 11.83 -28.28 2.43
C PRO A 24 13.21 -28.30 1.77
N PRO A 25 14.31 -28.38 2.54
CA PRO A 25 15.67 -28.34 2.01
C PRO A 25 15.95 -29.48 1.02
N GLU A 26 15.36 -30.66 1.23
CA GLU A 26 15.47 -31.79 0.30
C GLU A 26 14.79 -31.50 -1.05
N LYS A 27 13.65 -30.80 -1.06
CA LYS A 27 13.02 -30.38 -2.32
C LYS A 27 13.83 -29.26 -2.97
N PHE A 28 14.41 -28.37 -2.19
CA PHE A 28 15.27 -27.31 -2.70
C PHE A 28 16.52 -27.87 -3.41
N THR A 29 17.18 -28.88 -2.87
CA THR A 29 18.35 -29.49 -3.53
C THR A 29 17.98 -30.17 -4.85
N THR A 30 16.79 -30.77 -4.97
CA THR A 30 16.33 -31.38 -6.23
C THR A 30 16.14 -30.40 -7.39
N LEU A 31 16.07 -29.08 -7.12
CA LEU A 31 15.96 -28.04 -8.15
C LEU A 31 17.29 -27.80 -8.88
N PHE A 32 18.40 -28.34 -8.38
CA PHE A 32 19.73 -28.16 -8.95
C PHE A 32 20.19 -29.44 -9.66
N PRO A 33 21.12 -29.35 -10.62
CA PRO A 33 21.80 -30.51 -11.19
C PRO A 33 22.50 -31.36 -10.12
N THR A 34 22.45 -32.69 -10.30
CA THR A 34 23.05 -33.70 -9.40
C THR A 34 24.50 -33.43 -8.96
N PRO A 35 25.43 -32.96 -9.81
CA PRO A 35 26.80 -32.70 -9.37
C PRO A 35 26.91 -31.55 -8.35
N LEU A 36 25.89 -30.71 -8.23
CA LEU A 36 25.89 -29.55 -7.33
C LEU A 36 25.20 -29.84 -5.99
N HIS A 37 24.50 -30.97 -5.83
CA HIS A 37 23.78 -31.33 -4.61
C HIS A 37 24.68 -31.41 -3.37
N THR A 38 25.93 -31.83 -3.56
CA THR A 38 26.93 -31.98 -2.49
C THR A 38 27.62 -30.65 -2.15
N SER A 39 27.33 -29.57 -2.90
CA SER A 39 27.99 -28.28 -2.69
C SER A 39 27.53 -27.61 -1.38
N PRO A 40 28.46 -27.08 -0.56
CA PRO A 40 28.10 -26.30 0.62
C PRO A 40 27.39 -24.99 0.27
N SER A 41 27.54 -24.48 -0.96
CA SER A 41 26.91 -23.22 -1.40
C SER A 41 25.38 -23.30 -1.49
N LEU A 42 24.81 -24.49 -1.69
CA LEU A 42 23.36 -24.66 -1.68
C LEU A 42 22.77 -24.48 -0.28
N LYS A 43 23.50 -24.88 0.77
CA LYS A 43 23.08 -24.65 2.15
C LYS A 43 23.10 -23.17 2.48
N THR A 44 24.13 -22.43 2.07
CA THR A 44 24.20 -20.98 2.28
C THR A 44 23.10 -20.24 1.52
N LEU A 45 22.80 -20.65 0.29
CA LEU A 45 21.71 -20.09 -0.51
C LEU A 45 20.34 -20.36 0.13
N TYR A 46 20.11 -21.57 0.64
CA TYR A 46 18.86 -21.90 1.34
C TYR A 46 18.71 -21.07 2.63
N GLN A 47 19.80 -20.84 3.37
CA GLN A 47 19.78 -19.97 4.55
C GLN A 47 19.48 -18.51 4.20
N ASP A 48 20.06 -17.99 3.12
CA ASP A 48 19.76 -16.64 2.64
C ASP A 48 18.29 -16.52 2.23
N LEU A 49 17.79 -17.45 1.41
CA LEU A 49 16.39 -17.51 1.01
C LEU A 49 15.44 -17.58 2.22
N HIS A 50 15.82 -18.36 3.24
CA HIS A 50 15.07 -18.46 4.49
C HIS A 50 15.05 -17.13 5.26
N SER A 51 16.18 -16.41 5.29
CA SER A 51 16.28 -15.09 5.94
C SER A 51 15.43 -14.04 5.22
N GLN A 52 15.42 -14.05 3.88
CA GLN A 52 14.62 -13.15 3.05
C GLN A 52 13.12 -13.39 3.28
N GLN A 53 12.69 -14.65 3.28
CA GLN A 53 11.29 -14.96 3.52
C GLN A 53 10.87 -14.66 4.95
N THR A 54 11.73 -14.88 5.93
CA THR A 54 11.48 -14.47 7.33
C THR A 54 11.29 -12.96 7.42
N THR A 55 12.11 -12.18 6.72
CA THR A 55 11.98 -10.71 6.65
C THR A 55 10.67 -10.27 6.00
N ALA A 56 10.23 -10.95 4.94
CA ALA A 56 8.94 -10.69 4.32
C ALA A 56 7.77 -11.01 5.28
N ILE A 57 7.84 -12.13 6.00
CA ILE A 57 6.82 -12.53 6.99
C ILE A 57 6.74 -11.51 8.14
N THR A 58 7.87 -11.03 8.66
CA THR A 58 7.89 -10.05 9.74
C THR A 58 7.31 -8.71 9.27
N LEU A 59 7.60 -8.29 8.04
CA LEU A 59 6.99 -7.10 7.44
C LEU A 59 5.47 -7.25 7.31
N VAL A 60 4.98 -8.39 6.79
CA VAL A 60 3.54 -8.65 6.69
C VAL A 60 2.88 -8.63 8.06
N ARG A 61 3.50 -9.24 9.08
CA ARG A 61 2.99 -9.18 10.47
C ARG A 61 2.90 -7.75 11.01
N LYS A 62 3.92 -6.92 10.74
CA LYS A 62 3.91 -5.50 11.13
C LYS A 62 2.79 -4.74 10.42
N ASN A 63 2.57 -5.00 9.14
CA ASN A 63 1.51 -4.38 8.36
C ASN A 63 0.13 -4.81 8.86
N ILE A 64 -0.07 -6.08 9.21
CA ILE A 64 -1.32 -6.57 9.81
C ILE A 64 -1.60 -5.81 11.11
N ALA A 65 -0.61 -5.62 11.98
CA ALA A 65 -0.79 -4.86 13.21
C ALA A 65 -1.22 -3.41 12.93
N ALA A 66 -0.53 -2.71 12.02
CA ALA A 66 -0.86 -1.35 11.63
C ALA A 66 -2.27 -1.25 11.01
N GLU A 67 -2.67 -2.22 10.18
CA GLU A 67 -3.98 -2.23 9.54
C GLU A 67 -5.09 -2.44 10.56
N THR A 68 -4.90 -3.31 11.55
CA THR A 68 -5.90 -3.52 12.61
C THR A 68 -6.13 -2.28 13.46
N GLU A 69 -5.10 -1.47 13.69
CA GLU A 69 -5.21 -0.18 14.38
C GLU A 69 -5.98 0.83 13.52
N ARG A 70 -5.63 0.95 12.23
CA ARG A 70 -6.34 1.80 11.27
C ARG A 70 -7.81 1.42 11.15
N GLY A 71 -8.10 0.12 11.02
CA GLY A 71 -9.46 -0.41 10.99
C GLY A 71 -10.25 -0.12 12.26
N ALA A 72 -9.61 -0.11 13.43
CA ALA A 72 -10.25 0.29 14.68
C ALA A 72 -10.62 1.78 14.69
N ILE A 73 -9.72 2.66 14.23
CA ILE A 73 -9.97 4.10 14.10
C ILE A 73 -11.11 4.36 13.11
N GLN A 74 -11.06 3.75 11.92
CA GLN A 74 -12.11 3.88 10.91
C GLN A 74 -13.48 3.42 11.42
N ARG A 75 -13.54 2.27 12.12
CA ARG A 75 -14.77 1.78 12.75
C ARG A 75 -15.29 2.74 13.82
N ARG A 76 -14.41 3.41 14.57
CA ARG A 76 -14.78 4.44 15.55
C ARG A 76 -15.37 5.67 14.86
N GLU A 77 -14.74 6.17 13.80
CA GLU A 77 -15.24 7.32 13.06
C GLU A 77 -16.59 7.02 12.37
N LEU A 78 -16.75 5.85 11.78
CA LEU A 78 -18.04 5.40 11.24
C LEU A 78 -19.14 5.38 12.30
N ARG A 79 -18.84 4.89 13.51
CA ARG A 79 -19.79 4.90 14.63
C ARG A 79 -20.12 6.32 15.09
N ARG A 80 -19.15 7.24 15.10
CA ARG A 80 -19.34 8.66 15.43
C ARG A 80 -20.25 9.34 14.40
N GLU A 81 -19.98 9.15 13.12
CA GLU A 81 -20.77 9.74 12.04
C GLU A 81 -22.21 9.21 12.05
N ARG A 82 -22.39 7.90 12.27
CA ARG A 82 -23.74 7.31 12.42
C ARG A 82 -24.53 7.91 13.58
N ARG A 83 -23.86 8.22 14.70
CA ARG A 83 -24.50 8.90 15.84
C ARG A 83 -24.87 10.35 15.50
N ARG A 84 -23.94 11.11 14.92
CA ARG A 84 -24.18 12.50 14.49
C ARG A 84 -25.38 12.63 13.54
N ARG A 85 -25.50 11.71 12.58
CA ARG A 85 -26.66 11.71 11.66
C ARG A 85 -27.98 11.41 12.36
N ARG A 86 -27.98 10.51 13.35
CA ARG A 86 -29.17 10.21 14.16
C ARG A 86 -29.56 11.42 15.02
N ASP A 87 -28.60 12.01 15.71
CA ASP A 87 -28.85 13.13 16.62
C ASP A 87 -29.20 14.42 15.85
N GLY A 88 -28.61 14.64 14.67
CA GLY A 88 -28.96 15.74 13.75
C GLY A 88 -30.33 15.60 13.09
N SER A 89 -30.81 14.37 12.85
CA SER A 89 -32.18 14.08 12.39
C SER A 89 -33.22 14.28 13.52
N SER A 90 -32.81 14.07 14.78
CA SER A 90 -33.67 14.22 15.95
C SER A 90 -34.10 15.67 16.23
N SER A 91 -33.36 16.68 15.76
CA SER A 91 -33.68 18.10 16.03
C SER A 91 -34.91 18.62 15.26
N ILE A 92 -35.26 18.00 14.11
CA ILE A 92 -36.43 18.43 13.30
C ILE A 92 -37.71 17.64 13.67
N THR A 93 -37.60 16.48 14.31
CA THR A 93 -38.73 15.54 14.48
C THR A 93 -39.20 15.32 15.92
N THR A 94 -38.55 15.92 16.93
CA THR A 94 -38.97 15.74 18.34
C THR A 94 -40.27 16.48 18.69
N GLY A 95 -40.88 17.23 17.76
CA GLY A 95 -42.09 18.02 18.01
C GLY A 95 -43.45 17.35 17.72
N ILE A 96 -43.52 16.21 17.00
CA ILE A 96 -44.82 15.77 16.43
C ILE A 96 -45.25 14.33 16.79
N ILE A 97 -44.36 13.45 17.26
CA ILE A 97 -44.71 12.03 17.43
C ILE A 97 -44.85 11.65 18.91
N SER A 98 -45.89 12.18 19.54
CA SER A 98 -46.50 11.60 20.74
C SER A 98 -48.00 11.43 20.49
N SER A 99 -48.35 10.60 19.52
CA SER A 99 -49.70 10.01 19.35
C SER A 99 -49.65 8.97 18.23
N THR A 100 -50.42 7.90 18.40
CA THR A 100 -50.68 6.79 17.44
C THR A 100 -49.52 5.79 17.28
N THR A 101 -49.29 4.88 18.23
CA THR A 101 -49.86 3.52 18.25
C THR A 101 -50.22 2.97 16.87
N THR A 102 -49.43 2.01 16.35
CA THR A 102 -49.93 0.68 15.93
C THR A 102 -48.78 -0.27 15.62
N THR A 103 -48.91 -1.45 16.21
CA THR A 103 -48.18 -2.71 16.07
C THR A 103 -48.08 -3.26 14.65
N THR A 104 -46.89 -3.69 14.21
CA THR A 104 -46.64 -4.84 13.30
C THR A 104 -45.12 -5.17 13.36
N THR A 105 -44.70 -6.17 14.15
CA THR A 105 -44.32 -7.54 13.73
C THR A 105 -43.27 -7.64 12.60
N THR A 106 -42.03 -7.93 13.02
CA THR A 106 -41.12 -8.98 12.52
C THR A 106 -40.58 -8.92 11.07
N THR A 107 -39.31 -8.54 10.91
CA THR A 107 -38.27 -9.31 10.17
C THR A 107 -36.87 -8.79 10.54
N PRO A 108 -35.89 -9.64 10.89
CA PRO A 108 -34.48 -9.27 10.96
C PRO A 108 -33.85 -9.53 9.58
N ASN A 109 -33.46 -8.48 8.85
CA ASN A 109 -32.59 -8.66 7.70
C ASN A 109 -31.45 -7.64 7.66
N GLU A 110 -30.27 -8.18 7.44
CA GLU A 110 -28.99 -7.52 7.41
C GLU A 110 -28.83 -6.75 6.11
N SER A 111 -29.03 -5.44 6.15
CA SER A 111 -28.42 -4.54 5.16
C SER A 111 -28.36 -3.14 5.75
N GLY A 112 -27.23 -2.83 6.41
CA GLY A 112 -26.91 -1.50 6.88
C GLY A 112 -26.71 -0.55 5.71
N ARG A 113 -27.80 -0.02 5.14
CA ARG A 113 -27.76 1.07 4.16
C ARG A 113 -29.11 1.75 3.91
N GLU A 114 -29.99 1.85 4.90
CA GLU A 114 -31.20 2.67 4.79
C GLU A 114 -31.35 3.55 6.03
N GLY A 115 -30.62 4.66 6.03
CA GLY A 115 -31.03 5.80 6.83
C GLY A 115 -32.23 6.42 6.12
N GLU A 116 -33.41 6.26 6.72
CA GLU A 116 -34.63 7.07 6.53
C GLU A 116 -34.75 7.70 5.13
N ARG A 117 -35.23 6.93 4.15
CA ARG A 117 -35.74 7.52 2.91
C ARG A 117 -37.00 8.32 3.26
N GLN A 118 -36.83 9.59 3.62
CA GLN A 118 -37.95 10.51 3.75
C GLN A 118 -38.65 10.60 2.39
N PRO A 119 -39.97 10.39 2.32
CA PRO A 119 -40.69 10.52 1.06
C PRO A 119 -40.57 11.97 0.58
N HIS A 120 -39.98 12.17 -0.60
CA HIS A 120 -39.92 13.48 -1.23
C HIS A 120 -41.34 13.93 -1.62
N THR A 121 -41.70 15.15 -1.27
CA THR A 121 -42.89 15.80 -1.79
C THR A 121 -42.51 16.58 -3.05
N PRO A 122 -43.43 16.87 -3.98
CA PRO A 122 -43.12 17.63 -5.20
C PRO A 122 -42.47 19.00 -4.94
N GLN A 123 -42.62 19.54 -3.73
CA GLN A 123 -41.99 20.80 -3.31
C GLN A 123 -40.54 20.62 -2.82
N THR A 124 -40.18 19.47 -2.25
CA THR A 124 -38.83 19.20 -1.72
C THR A 124 -37.90 18.51 -2.72
N LEU A 125 -38.47 17.88 -3.75
CA LEU A 125 -37.75 17.16 -4.80
C LEU A 125 -36.80 18.04 -5.65
N PRO A 126 -37.17 19.27 -6.08
CA PRO A 126 -36.25 20.10 -6.87
C PRO A 126 -34.99 20.52 -6.09
N ALA A 127 -35.15 20.87 -4.81
CA ALA A 127 -34.03 21.23 -3.94
C ALA A 127 -33.10 20.03 -3.65
N ALA A 128 -33.69 18.84 -3.44
CA ALA A 128 -32.92 17.61 -3.26
C ALA A 128 -32.14 17.23 -4.54
N LEU A 129 -32.78 17.32 -5.72
CA LEU A 129 -32.13 17.02 -7.00
C LEU A 129 -31.02 18.01 -7.35
N THR A 130 -31.22 19.32 -7.12
CA THR A 130 -30.18 20.32 -7.35
C THR A 130 -28.98 20.13 -6.43
N THR A 131 -29.22 19.77 -5.17
CA THR A 131 -28.16 19.45 -4.20
C THR A 131 -27.41 18.18 -4.61
N ALA A 132 -28.13 17.13 -5.00
CA ALA A 132 -27.53 15.88 -5.46
C ALA A 132 -26.73 16.09 -6.76
N HIS A 133 -27.26 16.86 -7.70
CA HIS A 133 -26.56 17.24 -8.92
C HIS A 133 -25.26 17.97 -8.61
N LYS A 134 -25.31 18.99 -7.74
CA LYS A 134 -24.11 19.74 -7.34
C LYS A 134 -23.07 18.84 -6.66
N ALA A 135 -23.51 17.93 -5.79
CA ALA A 135 -22.63 16.97 -5.13
C ALA A 135 -21.94 16.05 -6.16
N LEU A 136 -22.71 15.44 -7.07
CA LEU A 136 -22.17 14.57 -8.12
C LEU A 136 -21.24 15.32 -9.08
N SER A 137 -21.60 16.53 -9.51
CA SER A 137 -20.73 17.35 -10.36
C SER A 137 -19.41 17.69 -9.67
N SER A 138 -19.43 17.97 -8.36
CA SER A 138 -18.20 18.22 -7.60
C SER A 138 -17.33 16.98 -7.44
N GLU A 139 -17.95 15.81 -7.25
CA GLU A 139 -17.26 14.52 -7.16
C GLU A 139 -16.62 14.14 -8.51
N ILE A 140 -17.34 14.31 -9.61
CA ILE A 140 -16.81 14.10 -10.97
C ILE A 140 -15.60 15.01 -11.21
N ALA A 141 -15.69 16.30 -10.87
CA ALA A 141 -14.57 17.24 -11.06
C ALA A 141 -13.34 16.85 -10.23
N ALA A 142 -13.53 16.35 -9.01
CA ALA A 142 -12.45 15.85 -8.17
C ALA A 142 -11.77 14.61 -8.77
N LEU A 143 -12.57 13.63 -9.22
CA LEU A 143 -12.07 12.41 -9.88
C LEU A 143 -11.33 12.73 -11.19
N GLU A 144 -11.83 13.69 -11.97
CA GLU A 144 -11.14 14.15 -13.18
C GLU A 144 -9.80 14.84 -12.88
N ALA A 145 -9.68 15.53 -11.75
CA ALA A 145 -8.42 16.14 -11.33
C ALA A 145 -7.41 15.07 -10.87
N GLU A 146 -7.87 14.09 -10.10
CA GLU A 146 -7.06 12.97 -9.63
C GLU A 146 -6.55 12.12 -10.81
N THR A 147 -7.43 11.74 -11.74
CA THR A 147 -7.03 11.00 -12.95
C THR A 147 -6.00 11.76 -13.79
N ARG A 148 -6.18 13.08 -13.95
CA ARG A 148 -5.18 13.94 -14.62
C ARG A 148 -3.85 13.98 -13.86
N GLN A 149 -3.85 13.93 -12.54
CA GLN A 149 -2.64 13.85 -11.75
C GLN A 149 -1.93 12.51 -11.94
N VAL A 150 -2.64 11.40 -11.78
CA VAL A 150 -2.08 10.06 -11.97
C VAL A 150 -1.52 9.89 -13.38
N LEU A 151 -2.21 10.36 -14.41
CA LEU A 151 -1.70 10.32 -15.78
C LEU A 151 -0.42 11.14 -15.98
N ARG A 152 -0.26 12.26 -15.28
CA ARG A 152 0.99 13.03 -15.31
C ARG A 152 2.12 12.25 -14.67
N GLU A 153 1.88 11.66 -13.49
CA GLU A 153 2.86 10.85 -12.77
C GLU A 153 3.29 9.61 -13.58
N MET A 154 2.34 8.95 -14.25
CA MET A 154 2.67 7.83 -15.16
C MET A 154 3.54 8.31 -16.34
N ARG A 155 3.22 9.46 -16.93
CA ARG A 155 4.02 10.01 -18.06
C ARG A 155 5.42 10.41 -17.62
N THR A 156 5.58 11.02 -16.42
CA THR A 156 6.91 11.34 -15.90
C THR A 156 7.71 10.09 -15.62
N ALA A 157 7.11 9.07 -14.98
CA ALA A 157 7.78 7.81 -14.71
C ALA A 157 8.20 7.08 -16.00
N VAL A 158 7.34 7.05 -17.02
CA VAL A 158 7.67 6.47 -18.34
C VAL A 158 8.76 7.27 -19.05
N GLY A 159 8.77 8.60 -18.90
CA GLY A 159 9.83 9.47 -19.39
C GLY A 159 11.18 9.14 -18.74
N GLU A 160 11.22 9.09 -17.41
CA GLU A 160 12.42 8.73 -16.64
C GLU A 160 12.94 7.32 -16.96
N LEU A 161 12.04 6.34 -17.10
CA LEU A 161 12.40 4.98 -17.52
C LEU A 161 12.90 4.91 -18.97
N SER A 162 12.35 5.74 -19.86
CA SER A 162 12.84 5.85 -21.24
C SER A 162 14.22 6.50 -21.29
N ASP A 163 14.43 7.56 -20.53
CA ASP A 163 15.73 8.22 -20.40
C ASP A 163 16.79 7.26 -19.84
N LEU A 164 16.42 6.41 -18.87
CA LEU A 164 17.27 5.33 -18.37
C LEU A 164 17.61 4.31 -19.47
N ARG A 165 16.62 3.90 -20.26
CA ARG A 165 16.81 2.93 -21.36
C ARG A 165 17.70 3.46 -22.48
N TYR A 166 17.61 4.75 -22.77
CA TYR A 166 18.38 5.40 -23.84
C TYR A 166 19.65 6.09 -23.34
N GLY A 167 20.01 5.90 -22.07
CA GLY A 167 21.24 6.41 -21.47
C GLY A 167 21.31 7.94 -21.38
N ARG A 168 20.17 8.64 -21.49
CA ARG A 168 20.08 10.08 -21.27
C ARG A 168 19.88 10.34 -19.78
N PHE A 169 20.93 10.15 -19.00
CA PHE A 169 20.96 10.76 -17.68
C PHE A 169 20.85 12.28 -17.87
N ALA A 170 19.96 12.93 -17.12
CA ALA A 170 20.13 14.34 -16.85
C ALA A 170 21.55 14.47 -16.30
N LYS A 171 22.47 15.02 -17.10
CA LYS A 171 23.81 15.35 -16.64
C LYS A 171 23.60 16.28 -15.46
N THR A 172 23.74 15.76 -14.24
CA THR A 172 23.82 16.59 -13.06
C THR A 172 24.93 17.58 -13.35
N PRO A 173 24.69 18.90 -13.30
CA PRO A 173 25.76 19.86 -13.51
C PRO A 173 26.79 19.64 -12.41
N GLY A 174 27.92 18.99 -12.75
CA GLY A 174 29.00 18.64 -11.83
C GLY A 174 29.49 17.19 -11.92
N SER A 175 28.62 16.19 -12.08
CA SER A 175 29.02 14.82 -11.69
C SER A 175 29.94 14.09 -12.68
N ASP A 176 29.74 14.18 -14.00
CA ASP A 176 30.49 13.34 -14.95
C ASP A 176 31.92 13.82 -15.20
N ARG A 177 32.18 15.13 -15.09
CA ARG A 177 33.51 15.70 -15.29
C ARG A 177 34.35 15.64 -14.01
N GLU A 178 33.74 15.91 -12.85
CA GLU A 178 34.42 15.90 -11.55
C GLU A 178 34.78 14.47 -11.12
N LEU A 179 33.90 13.49 -11.34
CA LEU A 179 34.23 12.07 -11.11
C LEU A 179 35.33 11.57 -12.04
N ARG A 180 35.35 12.01 -13.31
CA ARG A 180 36.43 11.65 -14.25
C ARG A 180 37.76 12.26 -13.84
N GLU A 181 37.77 13.52 -13.44
CA GLU A 181 38.98 14.20 -12.97
C GLU A 181 39.48 13.59 -11.65
N GLU A 182 38.58 13.19 -10.73
CA GLU A 182 38.91 12.49 -9.50
C GLU A 182 39.51 11.10 -9.77
N VAL A 183 38.89 10.29 -10.63
CA VAL A 183 39.39 8.96 -10.98
C VAL A 183 40.75 9.03 -11.68
N VAL A 184 40.93 9.97 -12.61
CA VAL A 184 42.22 10.19 -13.28
C VAL A 184 43.28 10.67 -12.27
N GLY A 185 42.91 11.54 -11.32
CA GLY A 185 43.80 12.00 -10.26
C GLY A 185 44.22 10.88 -9.31
N VAL A 186 43.30 9.99 -8.91
CA VAL A 186 43.60 8.84 -8.05
C VAL A 186 44.51 7.84 -8.77
N ILE A 187 44.26 7.55 -10.06
CA ILE A 187 45.11 6.66 -10.86
C ILE A 187 46.51 7.26 -11.04
N GLY A 188 46.61 8.58 -11.26
CA GLY A 188 47.89 9.29 -11.33
C GLY A 188 48.73 9.14 -10.06
N LYS A 189 48.10 9.32 -8.88
CA LYS A 189 48.76 9.15 -7.58
C LYS A 189 49.20 7.70 -7.33
N VAL A 190 48.41 6.72 -7.75
CA VAL A 190 48.78 5.29 -7.64
C VAL A 190 49.97 4.97 -8.54
N ARG A 191 50.02 5.53 -9.75
CA ARG A 191 51.15 5.36 -10.67
C ARG A 191 52.43 6.00 -10.13
N GLU A 192 52.37 7.23 -9.62
CA GLU A 192 53.51 7.93 -9.03
C GLU A 192 54.03 7.20 -7.78
N GLY A 193 53.14 6.65 -6.96
CA GLY A 193 53.49 5.77 -5.84
C GLY A 193 54.16 4.46 -6.27
N ALA A 194 53.80 3.91 -7.43
CA ALA A 194 54.44 2.72 -7.98
C ALA A 194 55.82 3.01 -8.59
N GLU A 195 56.01 4.18 -9.22
CA GLU A 195 57.29 4.61 -9.78
C GLU A 195 58.30 5.05 -8.67
N GLY A 196 57.83 5.58 -7.54
CA GLY A 196 58.66 5.98 -6.40
C GLY A 196 59.19 4.84 -5.51
N VAL A 197 58.62 3.63 -5.60
CA VAL A 197 59.10 2.45 -4.85
C VAL A 197 60.25 1.73 -5.59
N GLY A 198 60.44 1.99 -6.88
CA GLY A 198 61.48 1.37 -7.71
C GLY A 198 62.88 1.96 -7.60
N THR A 199 63.07 3.11 -6.94
CA THR A 199 64.36 3.85 -6.94
C THR A 199 65.07 3.91 -5.58
N ARG A 200 64.55 3.24 -4.54
CA ARG A 200 65.16 3.23 -3.19
C ARG A 200 65.62 1.84 -2.76
N GLY A 201 66.33 1.17 -3.67
CA GLY A 201 66.88 -0.17 -3.47
C GLY A 201 68.06 -0.46 -4.40
N MET A 202 69.08 0.42 -4.38
CA MET A 202 70.48 0.08 -4.63
C MET A 202 71.37 0.98 -3.78
#